data_AF-A0A1G6KL21-F1
#
_entry.id   AF-A0A1G6KL21-F1
#
_cell.length_a   1.000
_cell.length_b   1.000
_cell.length_c   1.000
_cell.angle_alpha   90.00
_cell.angle_beta   90.00
_cell.angle_gamma   90.00
#
_symmetry.space_group_name_H-M   'P 1'
#
loop_
_entity.id
_entity.type
_entity.pdbx_description
1 polymer ?
#
loop_
_entity_poly.entity_id
_entity_poly.type
_entity_poly.pdbx_seq_one_letter_code
_entity_poly.pdbx_strand_id
1 'polypeptide(L)' 'MPDQVKLPRKLSQEPGGAEPLRPSHRRVIEELDRWANSPGLQPPSDEEKPDDDKR' A
#
# COMPACT_ATOMS: atom_id res chain seq x y z
N MET A 1 -10.84 40.14 10.14
CA MET A 1 -9.95 39.02 10.56
C MET A 1 -8.95 38.83 9.45
N PRO A 2 -7.64 38.81 9.69
CA PRO A 2 -6.67 38.61 8.60
C PRO A 2 -6.79 37.17 8.09
N ASP A 3 -6.88 37.01 6.77
CA ASP A 3 -6.97 35.70 6.13
C ASP A 3 -5.70 34.90 6.43
N GLN A 4 -5.88 33.69 6.95
CA GLN A 4 -4.79 32.84 7.41
C GLN A 4 -4.04 32.29 6.17
N VAL A 5 -3.00 33.00 5.73
CA VAL A 5 -2.22 32.62 4.55
C VAL A 5 -1.49 31.30 4.82
N LYS A 6 -1.84 30.26 4.06
CA LYS A 6 -1.29 28.91 4.21
C LYS A 6 0.07 28.83 3.51
N LEU A 7 1.14 29.03 4.28
CA LEU A 7 2.50 28.96 3.77
C LEU A 7 2.88 27.52 3.35
N PRO A 8 3.76 27.35 2.35
CA PRO A 8 4.35 26.06 2.03
C PRO A 8 5.04 25.44 3.23
N ARG A 9 4.93 24.12 3.37
CA ARG A 9 5.53 23.37 4.47
C ARG A 9 7.04 23.53 4.47
N LYS A 10 7.64 23.68 5.66
CA LYS A 10 9.09 23.77 5.80
C LYS A 10 9.72 22.38 5.61
N LEU A 11 10.90 22.33 5.00
CA LEU A 11 11.62 21.07 4.77
C LEU A 11 11.90 20.30 6.08
N SER A 12 12.09 21.00 7.19
CA SER A 12 12.23 20.42 8.54
C SER A 12 10.95 19.80 9.10
N GLN A 13 9.81 20.08 8.49
CA GLN A 13 8.52 19.48 8.84
C GLN A 13 8.23 18.26 7.96
N GLU A 14 9.04 17.96 6.94
CA GLU A 14 8.94 16.71 6.19
C GLU A 14 9.16 15.53 7.15
N PRO A 15 8.24 14.54 7.19
CA PRO A 15 8.55 13.31 7.90
C PRO A 15 9.82 12.74 7.26
N GLY A 16 10.77 12.34 8.09
CA GLY A 16 12.02 11.75 7.62
C GLY A 16 11.73 10.62 6.64
N GLY A 17 12.57 10.48 5.62
CA GLY A 17 12.49 9.36 4.70
C GLY A 17 12.55 8.02 5.45
N ALA A 18 12.00 6.96 4.84
CA ALA A 18 12.03 5.64 5.44
C ALA A 18 13.48 5.26 5.84
N GLU A 19 13.64 4.72 7.05
CA GLU A 19 14.94 4.29 7.52
C GLU A 19 15.55 3.25 6.55
N PRO A 20 16.88 3.30 6.34
CA PRO A 20 17.54 2.34 5.47
C PRO A 20 17.34 0.92 6.00
N LEU A 21 16.61 0.11 5.23
CA LEU A 21 16.30 -1.27 5.59
C LEU A 21 17.57 -2.11 5.65
N ARG A 22 17.72 -2.89 6.73
CA ARG A 22 18.75 -3.93 6.83
C ARG A 22 18.55 -4.96 5.70
N PRO A 23 19.61 -5.54 5.12
CA PRO A 23 19.49 -6.52 4.04
C PRO A 23 18.59 -7.73 4.37
N SER A 24 18.54 -8.16 5.63
CA SER A 24 17.63 -9.21 6.08
C SER A 24 16.16 -8.80 6.02
N HIS A 25 15.86 -7.52 6.27
CA HIS A 25 14.50 -6.98 6.22
C HIS A 25 13.97 -6.90 4.78
N ARG A 26 14.85 -6.65 3.81
CA ARG A 26 14.49 -6.66 2.38
C ARG A 26 13.93 -8.01 1.95
N ARG A 27 14.60 -9.11 2.35
CA ARG A 27 14.14 -10.48 2.05
C ARG A 27 12.76 -10.77 2.63
N VAL A 28 12.52 -10.34 3.87
CA VAL A 28 11.21 -10.50 4.52
C VAL A 28 10.12 -9.73 3.76
N ILE A 29 10.41 -8.50 3.33
CA ILE A 29 9.47 -7.69 2.55
C ILE A 29 9.16 -8.36 1.20
N GLU A 30 10.18 -8.85 0.49
CA GLU A 30 10.01 -9.56 -0.78
C GLU A 30 9.17 -10.84 -0.60
N GLU A 31 9.38 -11.59 0.48
CA GLU A 31 8.62 -12.80 0.78
C GLU A 31 7.15 -12.48 1.11
N LEU A 32 6.90 -11.43 1.88
CA LEU A 32 5.55 -10.96 2.20
C LEU A 32 4.81 -10.46 0.97
N ASP A 33 5.48 -9.70 0.11
CA ASP A 33 4.90 -9.19 -1.13
C ASP A 33 4.54 -10.34 -2.08
N ARG A 34 5.43 -11.33 -2.22
CA ARG A 34 5.15 -12.55 -3.00
C ARG A 34 3.97 -13.35 -2.43
N TRP A 35 3.87 -13.47 -1.11
CA TRP A 35 2.77 -14.17 -0.46
C TRP A 35 1.45 -13.45 -0.66
N ALA A 36 1.41 -12.14 -0.43
CA ALA A 36 0.21 -11.31 -0.58
C ALA A 36 -0.34 -11.32 -2.02
N ASN A 37 0.55 -11.38 -3.01
CA ASN A 37 0.20 -11.46 -4.43
C ASN A 37 0.11 -12.90 -4.96
N SER A 38 0.04 -13.89 -4.07
CA SER A 38 -0.09 -15.29 -4.50
C SER A 38 -1.51 -15.58 -5.04
N PRO A 39 -1.65 -16.42 -6.08
CA PRO A 39 -2.96 -16.70 -6.70
C PRO A 39 -4.03 -17.22 -5.72
N GLY A 40 -3.62 -17.91 -4.65
CA GLY A 40 -4.54 -18.45 -3.65
C GLY A 40 -5.06 -17.43 -2.64
N LEU A 41 -4.47 -16.23 -2.57
CA LEU A 41 -4.92 -15.11 -1.74
C LEU A 41 -5.55 -13.99 -2.56
N GLN A 42 -5.45 -14.06 -3.89
CA GLN A 42 -6.15 -13.12 -4.75
C GLN A 42 -7.66 -13.37 -4.63
N PRO A 43 -8.48 -12.32 -4.57
CA PRO A 43 -9.92 -12.49 -4.67
C PRO A 43 -10.25 -13.16 -6.01
N PRO A 44 -11.27 -14.03 -6.06
CA PRO A 44 -11.73 -14.58 -7.33
C PRO A 44 -12.07 -13.43 -8.28
N SER A 45 -11.61 -13.55 -9.53
CA SER A 45 -11.82 -12.51 -10.53
C SER A 45 -13.31 -12.37 -10.85
N ASP A 46 -13.77 -11.18 -11.22
CA ASP A 46 -15.17 -10.96 -11.63
C ASP A 46 -15.61 -11.84 -12.82
N GLU A 47 -14.64 -12.34 -13.59
CA GLU A 47 -14.84 -13.32 -14.68
C GLU A 47 -15.23 -14.73 -14.19
N GLU A 48 -15.00 -15.03 -12.91
CA GLU A 48 -15.28 -16.32 -12.28
C GLU A 48 -16.58 -16.31 -11.48
N LYS A 49 -17.37 -15.23 -11.48
CA LYS A 49 -18.71 -15.26 -10.87
C LYS A 49 -19.57 -16.27 -11.65
N PRO A 50 -19.93 -17.43 -11.07
CA PRO A 50 -20.99 -18.21 -11.65
C PRO A 50 -22.27 -17.38 -11.51
N ASP A 51 -23.02 -17.26 -12.61
CA ASP A 51 -24.35 -16.66 -12.64
C ASP A 51 -25.28 -17.39 -11.65
N ASP A 52 -25.21 -17.04 -10.37
CA ASP A 52 -26.08 -17.54 -9.31
C ASP A 52 -27.37 -16.69 -9.21
N ASP A 53 -27.79 -16.15 -10.35
CA ASP A 53 -29.00 -15.31 -10.51
C ASP A 53 -30.06 -16.05 -11.37
N LYS A 54 -30.31 -17.30 -10.99
CA LYS A 54 -31.51 -18.05 -11.39
C LYS A 54 -31.99 -18.91 -10.23
N ARG A 55 -32.79 -18.33 -9.33
CA ARG A 55 -33.81 -19.06 -8.55
C ARG A 55 -34.87 -18.12 -7.99
#